data_AF-A0A7Z9PXI6-F1
#
_entry.id   AF-A0A7Z9PXI6-F1
#
_cell.length_a   1.000
_cell.length_b   1.000
_cell.length_c   1.000
_cell.angle_alpha   90.00
_cell.angle_beta   90.00
_cell.angle_gamma   90.00
#
_symmetry.space_group_name_H-M   'P 1'
#
loop_
_entity.id
_entity.type
_entity.pdbx_description
1 polymer ?
#
loop_
_entity_poly.entity_id
_entity_poly.type
_entity_poly.pdbx_seq_one_letter_code
_entity_poly.pdbx_strand_id
1 'polypeptide(L)'
;MKRAQILWLQSWIALSGAVYWMLPPSMPKAQMVVGLSLLWFLIAFAAIFVESLENWAHRVSSFVGFLLCTVEGILGLLGVGGRPGLLAIALLHGLTFVLAVMGRYQARQSRRRPRRSLEELAEQALSEAEKQGPSNDDSL
;
A
#
# COMPACT_ATOMS: atom_id res chain seq x y z
N MET A 1 5.06 -1.86 9.07
CA MET A 1 5.24 -2.47 7.73
C MET A 1 5.83 -1.46 6.78
N LYS A 2 6.83 -1.86 5.99
CA LYS A 2 7.37 -1.04 4.88
C LYS A 2 6.33 -1.01 3.74
N ARG A 3 6.24 0.11 3.02
CA ARG A 3 5.29 0.32 1.91
C ARG A 3 5.37 -0.77 0.82
N ALA A 4 6.59 -1.17 0.46
CA ALA A 4 6.85 -2.33 -0.39
C ALA A 4 6.19 -3.64 0.11
N GLN A 5 6.09 -3.87 1.43
CA GLN A 5 5.39 -5.06 1.97
C GLN A 5 3.88 -5.00 1.73
N ILE A 6 3.29 -3.80 1.76
CA ILE A 6 1.87 -3.60 1.46
C ILE A 6 1.63 -3.85 -0.03
N LEU A 7 2.50 -3.35 -0.92
CA LEU A 7 2.40 -3.60 -2.37
C LEU A 7 2.57 -5.09 -2.72
N TRP A 8 3.50 -5.77 -2.04
CA TRP A 8 3.68 -7.22 -2.17
C TRP A 8 2.42 -7.98 -1.77
N LEU A 9 1.82 -7.64 -0.62
CA LEU A 9 0.59 -8.26 -0.15
C LEU A 9 -0.59 -7.99 -1.10
N GLN A 10 -0.71 -6.76 -1.61
CA GLN A 10 -1.73 -6.38 -2.60
C GLN A 10 -1.57 -7.17 -3.90
N SER A 11 -0.34 -7.38 -4.37
CA SER A 11 -0.05 -8.17 -5.56
C SER A 11 -0.49 -9.63 -5.40
N TRP A 12 -0.18 -10.25 -4.26
CA TRP A 12 -0.60 -11.61 -3.96
C TRP A 12 -2.13 -11.77 -3.88
N ILE A 13 -2.81 -10.80 -3.27
CA ILE A 13 -4.28 -10.83 -3.13
C ILE A 13 -4.94 -10.64 -4.50
N ALA A 14 -4.45 -9.71 -5.30
CA ALA A 14 -4.92 -9.49 -6.67
C ALA A 14 -4.78 -10.75 -7.53
N LEU A 15 -3.60 -11.39 -7.49
CA LEU A 15 -3.33 -12.61 -8.25
C LEU A 15 -4.21 -13.79 -7.77
N SER A 16 -4.36 -13.94 -6.46
CA SER A 16 -5.20 -15.01 -5.88
C SER A 16 -6.67 -14.81 -6.22
N GLY A 17 -7.15 -13.56 -6.25
CA GLY A 17 -8.50 -13.21 -6.72
C GLY A 17 -8.72 -13.60 -8.18
N ALA A 18 -7.77 -13.28 -9.06
CA ALA A 18 -7.86 -13.67 -10.48
C ALA A 18 -7.95 -15.20 -10.65
N VAL A 19 -7.10 -15.95 -9.96
CA VAL A 19 -7.12 -17.43 -9.99
C VAL A 19 -8.44 -17.97 -9.45
N TYR A 20 -8.95 -17.42 -8.34
CA TYR A 20 -10.21 -17.87 -7.76
C TYR A 20 -11.38 -17.73 -8.73
N TRP A 21 -11.44 -16.63 -9.47
CA TRP A 21 -12.50 -16.39 -10.46
C TRP A 21 -12.39 -17.29 -11.70
N MET A 22 -11.18 -17.72 -12.05
CA MET A 22 -10.93 -18.68 -13.14
C MET A 22 -11.30 -20.12 -12.80
N LEU A 23 -11.41 -20.49 -11.51
CA LEU A 23 -11.81 -21.85 -11.15
C LEU A 23 -13.21 -22.20 -11.70
N PRO A 24 -13.50 -23.48 -12.00
CA PRO A 24 -14.85 -23.88 -12.36
C PRO A 24 -15.82 -23.80 -11.16
N PRO A 25 -17.11 -23.49 -11.40
CA PRO A 25 -17.68 -23.01 -12.65
C PRO A 25 -17.32 -21.54 -12.91
N SER A 26 -16.71 -21.24 -14.06
CA SER A 26 -16.43 -19.85 -14.46
C SER A 26 -17.69 -19.23 -15.05
N MET A 27 -18.04 -18.03 -14.58
CA MET A 27 -19.20 -17.29 -15.05
C MET A 27 -18.81 -16.25 -16.10
N PRO A 28 -19.69 -15.84 -17.03
CA PRO A 28 -19.39 -14.82 -18.03
C PRO A 28 -18.86 -13.50 -17.40
N LYS A 29 -19.40 -13.13 -16.23
CA LYS A 29 -18.99 -11.93 -15.48
C LYS A 29 -17.63 -12.09 -14.77
N ALA A 30 -17.10 -13.31 -14.68
CA ALA A 30 -15.79 -13.58 -14.06
C ALA A 30 -14.65 -12.95 -14.86
N GLN A 31 -14.75 -12.87 -16.19
CA GLN A 31 -13.70 -12.30 -17.04
C GLN A 31 -13.41 -10.83 -16.71
N MET A 32 -14.44 -10.05 -16.39
CA MET A 32 -14.27 -8.65 -15.98
C MET A 32 -13.53 -8.56 -14.64
N VAL A 33 -13.88 -9.41 -13.68
CA VAL A 33 -13.24 -9.41 -12.35
C VAL A 33 -11.79 -9.88 -12.46
N VAL A 34 -11.54 -10.93 -13.23
CA VAL A 34 -10.19 -11.42 -13.56
C VAL A 34 -9.35 -10.32 -14.21
N GLY A 35 -9.89 -9.61 -15.21
CA GLY A 35 -9.20 -8.50 -15.87
C GLY A 35 -8.83 -7.37 -14.91
N LEU A 36 -9.76 -6.99 -14.03
CA LEU A 36 -9.51 -5.98 -12.99
C LEU A 36 -8.46 -6.44 -11.96
N SER A 37 -8.51 -7.70 -11.53
CA SER A 37 -7.53 -8.30 -10.63
C SER A 37 -6.12 -8.37 -11.24
N LEU A 38 -6.00 -8.72 -12.53
CA LEU A 38 -4.72 -8.73 -13.22
C LEU A 38 -4.16 -7.33 -13.45
N LEU A 39 -5.01 -6.37 -13.83
CA LEU A 39 -4.61 -4.96 -13.92
C LEU A 39 -4.10 -4.45 -12.57
N TRP A 40 -4.78 -4.80 -11.49
CA TRP A 40 -4.37 -4.44 -10.14
C TRP A 40 -3.01 -5.05 -9.76
N PHE A 41 -2.81 -6.34 -10.04
CA PHE A 41 -1.55 -7.03 -9.84
C PHE A 41 -0.41 -6.31 -10.59
N LEU A 42 -0.59 -5.97 -11.87
CA LEU A 42 0.44 -5.30 -12.66
C LEU A 42 0.81 -3.94 -12.07
N ILE A 43 -0.18 -3.15 -11.63
CA ILE A 43 0.07 -1.83 -11.02
C ILE A 43 0.82 -1.97 -9.69
N ALA A 44 0.38 -2.90 -8.83
CA ALA A 44 1.01 -3.13 -7.53
C ALA A 44 2.44 -3.70 -7.68
N PHE A 45 2.64 -4.62 -8.63
CA PHE A 45 3.92 -5.25 -8.90
C PHE A 45 4.92 -4.27 -9.53
N ALA A 46 4.52 -3.52 -10.56
CA ALA A 46 5.38 -2.53 -11.20
C ALA A 46 5.85 -1.45 -10.21
N ALA A 47 5.00 -1.08 -9.26
CA ALA A 47 5.32 -0.09 -8.23
C ALA A 47 6.36 -0.54 -7.20
N ILE A 48 6.61 -1.84 -7.08
CA ILE A 48 7.70 -2.37 -6.24
C ILE A 48 9.06 -2.01 -6.85
N PHE A 49 9.15 -1.97 -8.18
CA PHE A 49 10.41 -1.75 -8.91
C PHE A 49 10.64 -0.27 -9.28
N VAL A 50 9.63 0.59 -9.12
CA VAL A 50 9.71 2.01 -9.48
C VAL A 50 9.33 2.87 -8.28
N GLU A 51 10.33 3.30 -7.50
CA GLU A 51 10.15 4.09 -6.28
C GLU A 51 9.39 5.41 -6.51
N SER A 52 9.59 6.05 -7.66
CA SER A 52 8.88 7.29 -8.01
C SER A 52 7.37 7.09 -8.20
N LEU A 53 6.95 5.86 -8.52
CA LEU A 53 5.55 5.49 -8.69
C LEU A 53 4.91 4.96 -7.40
N GLU A 54 5.68 4.63 -6.36
CA GLU A 54 5.18 3.97 -5.15
C GLU A 54 3.98 4.72 -4.51
N ASN A 55 4.08 6.04 -4.39
CA ASN A 55 3.02 6.88 -3.82
C ASN A 55 1.77 6.96 -4.71
N TRP A 56 1.93 7.00 -6.03
CA TRP A 56 0.82 7.05 -6.98
C TRP A 56 0.15 5.68 -7.06
N ALA A 57 0.95 4.63 -7.20
CA ALA A 57 0.51 3.26 -7.28
C ALA A 57 -0.20 2.81 -6.00
N HIS A 58 0.22 3.23 -4.81
CA HIS A 58 -0.56 2.97 -3.60
C HIS A 58 -1.97 3.58 -3.66
N ARG A 59 -2.14 4.77 -4.26
CA ARG A 59 -3.46 5.41 -4.40
C ARG A 59 -4.32 4.64 -5.41
N VAL A 60 -3.76 4.32 -6.56
CA VAL A 60 -4.45 3.59 -7.62
C VAL A 60 -4.78 2.17 -7.15
N SER A 61 -3.83 1.48 -6.55
CA SER A 61 -3.99 0.16 -5.93
C SER A 61 -5.09 0.15 -4.86
N SER A 62 -5.15 1.17 -3.99
CA SER A 62 -6.24 1.29 -3.01
C SER A 62 -7.61 1.43 -3.69
N PHE A 63 -7.68 2.23 -4.75
CA PHE A 63 -8.91 2.46 -5.49
C PHE A 63 -9.39 1.20 -6.22
N VAL A 64 -8.48 0.51 -6.91
CA VAL A 64 -8.81 -0.72 -7.63
C VAL A 64 -9.18 -1.86 -6.66
N GLY A 65 -8.44 -2.01 -5.55
CA GLY A 65 -8.78 -2.97 -4.50
C GLY A 65 -10.16 -2.71 -3.87
N PHE A 66 -10.53 -1.45 -3.64
CA PHE A 66 -11.87 -1.08 -3.17
C PHE A 66 -12.97 -1.40 -4.18
N LEU A 67 -12.72 -1.12 -5.46
CA LEU A 67 -13.67 -1.42 -6.53
C LEU A 67 -13.91 -2.93 -6.64
N LEU A 68 -12.84 -3.74 -6.61
CA LEU A 68 -12.91 -5.20 -6.58
C LEU A 68 -13.67 -5.71 -5.36
N CYS A 69 -13.35 -5.24 -4.15
CA CYS A 69 -14.07 -5.58 -2.93
C CYS A 69 -15.57 -5.32 -3.05
N THR A 70 -15.95 -4.19 -3.64
CA THR A 70 -17.35 -3.79 -3.79
C THR A 70 -18.07 -4.67 -4.81
N VAL A 71 -17.44 -4.92 -5.96
CA VAL A 71 -18.00 -5.81 -7.01
C VAL A 71 -18.14 -7.24 -6.49
N GLU A 72 -17.13 -7.78 -5.82
CA GLU A 72 -17.16 -9.13 -5.24
C GLU A 72 -18.18 -9.25 -4.11
N GLY A 73 -18.27 -8.23 -3.24
CA GLY A 73 -19.28 -8.17 -2.19
C GLY A 73 -20.71 -8.16 -2.75
N ILE A 74 -20.96 -7.36 -3.79
CA ILE A 74 -22.27 -7.33 -4.48
C ILE A 74 -22.56 -8.68 -5.13
N LEU A 75 -21.60 -9.27 -5.84
CA LEU A 75 -21.78 -10.58 -6.49
C LEU A 75 -22.02 -11.70 -5.46
N GLY A 76 -21.32 -11.65 -4.33
CA GLY A 76 -21.52 -12.56 -3.20
C GLY A 76 -22.91 -12.42 -2.56
N LEU A 77 -23.37 -11.19 -2.32
CA LEU A 77 -24.71 -10.91 -1.76
C LEU A 77 -25.83 -11.32 -2.71
N LEU A 78 -25.62 -11.16 -4.02
CA LEU A 78 -26.57 -11.59 -5.04
C LEU A 78 -26.57 -13.12 -5.26
N GLY A 79 -25.73 -13.88 -4.54
CA GLY A 79 -25.62 -15.33 -4.68
C GLY A 79 -25.11 -15.77 -6.06
N VAL A 80 -24.52 -14.85 -6.83
CA VAL A 80 -24.08 -15.12 -8.20
C VAL A 80 -22.85 -16.02 -8.13
N GLY A 81 -23.00 -17.28 -8.53
CA GLY A 81 -21.87 -18.21 -8.65
C GLY A 81 -21.85 -19.40 -7.71
N GLY A 82 -22.72 -19.47 -6.69
CA GLY A 82 -22.66 -20.57 -5.71
C GLY A 82 -21.31 -20.68 -4.99
N ARG A 83 -20.57 -19.56 -4.91
CA ARG A 83 -19.18 -19.51 -4.44
C ARG A 83 -19.10 -18.94 -3.02
N PRO A 84 -19.07 -19.78 -1.97
CA PRO A 84 -19.03 -19.32 -0.58
C PRO A 84 -17.75 -18.52 -0.24
N GLY A 85 -16.69 -18.64 -1.05
CA GLY A 85 -15.45 -17.91 -0.86
C GLY A 85 -15.47 -16.46 -1.37
N LEU A 86 -16.50 -16.02 -2.10
CA LEU A 86 -16.56 -14.64 -2.61
C LEU A 86 -16.59 -13.60 -1.49
N LEU A 87 -17.30 -13.89 -0.40
CA LEU A 87 -17.35 -13.01 0.76
C LEU A 87 -15.96 -12.90 1.43
N ALA A 88 -15.23 -14.01 1.53
CA ALA A 88 -13.88 -14.04 2.10
C ALA A 88 -12.88 -13.25 1.23
N ILE A 89 -13.01 -13.34 -0.10
CA ILE A 89 -12.16 -12.60 -1.03
C ILE A 89 -12.51 -11.11 -1.04
N ALA A 90 -13.80 -10.76 -0.96
CA ALA A 90 -14.24 -9.39 -0.77
C ALA A 90 -13.66 -8.80 0.53
N LEU A 91 -13.70 -9.55 1.63
CA LEU A 91 -13.10 -9.13 2.90
C LEU A 91 -11.56 -8.96 2.81
N LEU A 92 -10.87 -9.85 2.08
CA LEU A 92 -9.43 -9.73 1.81
C LEU A 92 -9.12 -8.46 1.00
N HIS A 93 -9.85 -8.20 -0.08
CA HIS A 93 -9.74 -6.97 -0.86
C HIS A 93 -10.03 -5.73 0.01
N GLY A 94 -11.09 -5.76 0.83
CA GLY A 94 -11.43 -4.69 1.76
C GLY A 94 -10.34 -4.44 2.82
N LEU A 95 -9.72 -5.49 3.34
CA LEU A 95 -8.62 -5.37 4.30
C LEU A 95 -7.40 -4.67 3.66
N THR A 96 -7.08 -4.94 2.40
CA THR A 96 -5.99 -4.22 1.70
C THR A 96 -6.26 -2.73 1.55
N PHE A 97 -7.52 -2.34 1.34
CA PHE A 97 -7.91 -0.94 1.29
C PHE A 97 -7.69 -0.27 2.65
N VAL A 98 -8.14 -0.89 3.74
CA VAL A 98 -7.93 -0.38 5.10
C VAL A 98 -6.45 -0.24 5.41
N LEU A 99 -5.63 -1.24 5.08
CA LEU A 99 -4.17 -1.19 5.28
C LEU A 99 -3.51 -0.07 4.47
N ALA A 100 -3.95 0.16 3.23
CA ALA A 100 -3.41 1.23 2.40
C ALA A 100 -3.86 2.63 2.85
N VAL A 101 -5.06 2.76 3.42
CA VAL A 101 -5.52 3.99 4.09
C VAL A 101 -4.72 4.23 5.37
N MET A 102 -4.56 3.23 6.24
CA MET A 102 -3.79 3.34 7.47
C MET A 102 -2.31 3.67 7.21
N GLY A 103 -1.69 3.04 6.21
CA GLY A 103 -0.30 3.36 5.82
C GLY A 103 -0.14 4.82 5.40
N ARG A 104 -1.14 5.42 4.73
CA ARG A 104 -1.15 6.86 4.41
C ARG A 104 -1.37 7.72 5.64
N TYR A 105 -2.27 7.32 6.54
CA TYR A 105 -2.54 8.04 7.78
C TYR A 105 -1.29 8.10 8.67
N GLN A 106 -0.60 6.97 8.85
CA GLN A 106 0.66 6.88 9.58
C GLN A 106 1.77 7.71 8.92
N ALA A 107 1.89 7.68 7.58
CA ALA A 107 2.88 8.50 6.86
C ALA A 107 2.61 10.01 6.97
N ARG A 108 1.34 10.42 7.12
CA ARG A 108 0.96 11.82 7.40
C ARG A 108 1.25 12.18 8.84
N GLN A 109 1.01 11.28 9.78
CA GLN A 109 1.31 11.50 11.21
C GLN A 109 2.82 11.54 11.47
N SER A 110 3.63 10.72 10.81
CA SER A 110 5.10 10.76 10.95
C SER A 110 5.71 12.04 10.37
N ARG A 111 5.12 12.60 9.30
CA ARG A 111 5.44 13.96 8.80
C ARG A 111 4.92 15.09 9.70
N ARG A 112 4.01 14.79 10.63
CA ARG A 112 3.61 15.66 11.73
C ARG A 112 4.44 15.42 13.00
N ARG A 113 5.64 14.81 12.91
CA ARG A 113 6.67 15.18 13.90
C ARG A 113 6.82 16.70 13.82
N PRO A 114 6.79 17.41 14.97
CA PRO A 114 6.94 18.86 14.95
C PRO A 114 8.20 19.15 14.17
N ARG A 115 8.07 19.96 13.13
CA ARG A 115 9.19 20.54 12.40
C ARG A 115 9.98 21.24 13.51
N ARG A 116 11.10 20.64 13.96
CA ARG A 116 12.01 21.33 14.87
C ARG A 116 12.19 22.71 14.27
N SER A 117 11.89 23.76 15.04
CA SER A 117 12.03 25.11 14.51
C SER A 117 13.46 25.26 14.01
N LEU A 118 13.69 26.10 13.01
CA LEU A 118 15.05 26.38 12.56
C LEU A 118 15.95 26.82 13.73
N GLU A 119 15.35 27.43 14.76
CA GLU A 119 15.98 27.75 16.04
C GLU A 119 16.44 26.49 16.80
N GLU A 120 15.59 25.48 17.00
CA GLU A 120 15.99 24.23 17.68
C GLU A 120 17.10 23.49 16.92
N LEU A 121 17.11 23.56 15.58
CA LEU A 121 18.18 22.96 14.76
C LEU A 121 19.48 23.78 14.83
N ALA A 122 19.39 25.12 14.85
CA ALA A 122 20.53 26.00 14.99
C ALA A 122 21.17 25.91 16.38
N GLU A 123 20.35 25.80 17.43
CA GLU A 123 20.80 25.65 18.81
C GLU A 123 21.47 24.30 19.03
N GLN A 124 20.97 23.23 18.38
CA GLN A 124 21.64 21.93 18.37
C GLN A 124 22.99 21.99 17.64
N ALA A 125 23.04 22.63 16.47
CA ALA A 125 24.28 22.76 15.69
C ALA A 125 25.34 23.61 16.42
N LEU A 126 24.93 24.68 17.10
CA LEU A 126 25.80 25.49 17.95
C LEU A 126 26.31 24.67 19.15
N SER A 127 25.44 23.90 19.80
CA SER A 127 25.84 23.04 20.93
C SER A 127 26.80 21.91 20.54
N GLU A 128 26.71 21.42 19.28
CA GLU A 128 27.64 20.43 18.74
C GLU A 128 28.97 21.05 18.33
N ALA A 129 28.96 22.27 17.76
CA ALA A 129 30.17 23.03 17.46
C ALA A 129 30.95 23.43 18.73
N GLU A 130 30.24 23.77 19.80
CA GLU A 130 30.84 24.12 21.09
C GLU A 130 31.46 22.90 21.79
N LYS A 131 30.85 21.71 21.62
CA LYS A 131 31.44 20.43 22.08
C LYS A 131 32.62 19.97 21.23
N GLN A 132 32.74 20.44 20.00
CA GLN A 132 33.88 20.21 19.11
C GLN A 132 34.92 21.34 19.19
N GLY A 133 35.01 22.03 20.34
CA GLY A 133 36.01 23.08 20.60
C GLY A 133 37.43 22.70 20.12
N PRO A 134 38.26 23.71 19.82
CA PRO A 134 39.42 23.59 18.93
C PRO A 134 40.28 22.40 19.31
N SER A 135 40.47 21.48 18.37
CA SER A 135 41.52 20.48 18.49
C SER A 135 42.84 21.23 18.58
N ASN A 136 43.41 21.31 19.78
CA ASN A 136 44.79 21.70 19.98
C ASN A 136 45.68 20.65 19.32
N ASP A 137 45.82 20.75 18.00
CA ASP A 137 46.86 20.12 17.20
C ASP A 137 47.66 21.24 16.54
N ASP A 138 48.38 22.00 17.35
CA ASP A 138 49.58 22.72 16.93
C ASP A 138 50.63 22.51 18.02
N SER A 139 51.18 21.30 18.04
CA SER A 139 52.42 20.97 18.73
C SER A 139 53.54 20.83 17.71
N LEU A 140 54.15 21.96 17.32
CA LEU A 140 55.49 22.02 16.71
C LEU A 140 56.19 23.32 17.11
#